data_AF-A0A1H6DXA8-F1
#
_entry.id   AF-A0A1H6DXA8-F1
#
_cell.length_a   1.000
_cell.length_b   1.000
_cell.length_c   1.000
_cell.angle_alpha   90.00
_cell.angle_beta   90.00
_cell.angle_gamma   90.00
#
_symmetry.space_group_name_H-M   'P 1'
#
loop_
_entity.id
_entity.type
_entity.pdbx_description
1 polymer ?
#
loop_
_entity_poly.entity_id
_entity_poly.type
_entity_poly.pdbx_seq_one_letter_code
_entity_poly.pdbx_strand_id
1 'polypeptide(L)'
;MPPGHFQPPLTTSPVVTWAARAGIMWGVADQHEPEPGSNLPDKSRPADIVDAEVVDGDLVAAPTPAKPAQPADDAEFREFQEFQRFKQFREWQQAQGGDLAVPPPTGAQPAEQPKKPWWKTALGLLRYKFVRRLIYLLVLLLLLNYAYDYYFGSSSGGGNVTEGGGSALEDAIPVVATSPKQAVRSVYNGLRSDSPETACTLFSAEGQHQFAREHSAPNCTAAAQQVNSQITDPGAYANPKFGQDVIYGDPSAAEVLVLHCRVQVTGGPLLGTFKLSRQTDGSWEISAYSFQTSACPN
;
A
#
# COMPACT_ATOMS: atom_id res chain seq x y z
N MET A 1 -12.72 31.74 69.55
CA MET A 1 -11.51 31.72 68.69
C MET A 1 -11.97 31.88 67.24
N PRO A 2 -11.41 32.82 66.47
CA PRO A 2 -11.85 33.18 65.12
C PRO A 2 -11.39 32.17 64.06
N PRO A 3 -12.05 32.13 62.87
CA PRO A 3 -11.64 31.28 61.75
C PRO A 3 -10.40 31.84 61.04
N GLY A 4 -9.42 30.96 60.81
CA GLY A 4 -8.18 31.28 60.10
C GLY A 4 -8.40 31.40 58.59
N HIS A 5 -8.08 32.57 58.06
CA HIS A 5 -7.81 32.78 56.63
C HIS A 5 -6.38 32.31 56.32
N PHE A 6 -6.21 31.50 55.26
CA PHE A 6 -4.91 31.28 54.65
C PHE A 6 -5.02 31.40 53.12
N GLN A 7 -4.19 32.28 52.58
CA GLN A 7 -4.07 32.64 51.17
C GLN A 7 -3.25 31.60 50.39
N PRO A 8 -3.49 31.43 49.06
CA PRO A 8 -2.64 30.60 48.19
C PRO A 8 -1.38 31.35 47.72
N PRO A 9 -0.25 30.65 47.48
CA PRO A 9 0.95 31.26 46.90
C PRO A 9 0.88 31.40 45.37
N LEU A 10 1.49 32.49 44.90
CA LEU A 10 1.63 32.94 43.52
C LEU A 10 2.83 32.28 42.81
N THR A 11 2.57 31.86 41.57
CA THR A 11 3.37 31.98 40.31
C THR A 11 4.90 31.88 40.32
N THR A 12 5.44 31.03 39.44
CA THR A 12 6.50 31.40 38.45
C THR A 12 6.62 30.34 37.34
N SER A 13 6.44 30.74 36.08
CA SER A 13 6.73 29.95 34.87
C SER A 13 8.10 30.32 34.29
N PRO A 14 8.88 29.38 33.73
CA PRO A 14 10.05 29.72 32.91
C PRO A 14 9.75 29.81 31.40
N VAL A 15 10.42 30.77 30.77
CA VAL A 15 10.37 31.16 29.35
C VAL A 15 11.21 30.20 28.48
N VAL A 16 10.66 29.82 27.33
CA VAL A 16 11.31 29.00 26.29
C VAL A 16 12.00 29.91 25.26
N THR A 17 13.25 29.61 24.92
CA THR A 17 13.98 30.22 23.79
C THR A 17 14.26 29.18 22.70
N TRP A 18 13.99 29.56 21.45
CA TRP A 18 14.18 28.73 20.25
C TRP A 18 15.44 29.17 19.50
N ALA A 19 16.23 28.21 19.01
CA ALA A 19 17.36 28.45 18.12
C ALA A 19 17.16 27.71 16.78
N ALA A 20 17.39 28.44 15.68
CA ALA A 20 17.15 28.04 14.29
C ALA A 20 18.23 27.09 13.72
N ARG A 21 17.83 26.25 12.76
CA ARG A 21 18.69 25.35 11.97
C ARG A 21 18.84 25.82 10.52
N ALA A 22 20.05 25.68 9.98
CA ALA A 22 20.41 25.90 8.57
C ALA A 22 20.35 24.60 7.75
N GLY A 23 20.01 24.70 6.46
CA GLY A 23 19.85 23.60 5.51
C GLY A 23 21.11 23.28 4.68
N ILE A 24 21.13 22.09 4.07
CA ILE A 24 22.17 21.63 3.14
C ILE A 24 21.51 20.94 1.92
N MET A 25 21.91 21.37 0.72
CA MET A 25 21.56 20.81 -0.60
C MET A 25 22.62 19.81 -1.08
N TRP A 26 22.20 18.74 -1.77
CA TRP A 26 22.98 17.88 -2.68
C TRP A 26 21.99 17.40 -3.76
N GLY A 27 22.23 17.32 -5.07
CA GLY A 27 23.44 17.15 -5.87
C GLY A 27 23.25 15.88 -6.72
N VAL A 28 22.68 16.00 -7.93
CA VAL A 28 22.39 14.89 -8.86
C VAL A 28 23.51 14.79 -9.90
N ALA A 29 24.02 13.59 -10.15
CA ALA A 29 24.90 13.29 -11.28
C ALA A 29 24.47 11.99 -11.98
N ASP A 30 24.57 12.05 -13.30
CA ASP A 30 24.11 11.14 -14.34
C ASP A 30 25.25 10.18 -14.77
N GLN A 31 24.90 9.23 -15.65
CA GLN A 31 25.71 8.57 -16.68
C GLN A 31 26.13 7.09 -16.59
N HIS A 32 25.59 6.37 -17.58
CA HIS A 32 26.22 5.48 -18.58
C HIS A 32 26.76 4.07 -18.23
N GLU A 33 26.13 3.12 -18.93
CA GLU A 33 26.56 1.77 -19.39
C GLU A 33 27.92 1.77 -20.13
N PRO A 34 28.63 0.62 -20.28
CA PRO A 34 28.30 -0.35 -21.36
C PRO A 34 28.65 -1.86 -21.15
N GLU A 35 28.05 -2.68 -22.04
CA GLU A 35 28.28 -4.09 -22.47
C GLU A 35 29.74 -4.42 -22.88
N PRO A 36 30.18 -5.68 -23.25
CA PRO A 36 29.42 -6.79 -23.87
C PRO A 36 29.86 -8.27 -23.61
N GLY A 37 29.13 -9.25 -24.18
CA GLY A 37 29.77 -10.46 -24.75
C GLY A 37 29.06 -11.83 -24.62
N SER A 38 28.27 -12.18 -25.66
CA SER A 38 28.21 -13.46 -26.41
C SER A 38 27.98 -14.82 -25.70
N ASN A 39 26.96 -15.57 -26.15
CA ASN A 39 27.10 -16.83 -26.93
C ASN A 39 25.76 -17.59 -27.11
N LEU A 40 25.35 -17.77 -28.38
CA LEU A 40 24.50 -18.87 -28.90
C LEU A 40 25.34 -20.18 -28.99
N PRO A 41 24.82 -21.37 -29.41
CA PRO A 41 23.47 -21.83 -29.80
C PRO A 41 23.04 -23.09 -28.97
N ASP A 42 21.90 -23.77 -29.12
CA ASP A 42 21.57 -24.84 -30.11
C ASP A 42 20.30 -25.57 -29.56
N LYS A 43 19.17 -25.59 -30.27
CA LYS A 43 18.62 -26.75 -31.04
C LYS A 43 17.89 -27.83 -30.22
N SER A 44 16.65 -28.11 -30.69
CA SER A 44 16.02 -29.45 -30.87
C SER A 44 14.61 -29.58 -30.27
N ARG A 45 13.63 -29.67 -31.18
CA ARG A 45 12.34 -30.39 -31.03
C ARG A 45 12.59 -31.90 -31.14
N PRO A 46 11.74 -32.80 -30.60
CA PRO A 46 10.47 -33.21 -31.23
C PRO A 46 9.31 -33.35 -30.20
N ALA A 47 8.02 -33.15 -30.51
CA ALA A 47 7.09 -33.95 -31.33
C ALA A 47 6.90 -35.40 -30.82
N ASP A 48 5.88 -35.61 -29.98
CA ASP A 48 5.27 -36.90 -29.68
C ASP A 48 3.78 -36.81 -30.08
N ILE A 49 3.41 -37.56 -31.10
CA ILE A 49 2.02 -37.85 -31.49
C ILE A 49 1.94 -39.36 -31.50
N VAL A 50 1.01 -39.89 -30.71
CA VAL A 50 0.82 -41.33 -30.47
C VAL A 50 -0.24 -41.88 -31.43
N ASP A 51 0.11 -43.02 -32.04
CA ASP A 51 -0.70 -43.93 -32.86
C ASP A 51 -1.90 -44.54 -32.11
N ALA A 52 -2.96 -44.82 -32.89
CA ALA A 52 -3.94 -45.92 -32.78
C ALA A 52 -5.12 -45.57 -33.73
N GLU A 53 -5.71 -46.41 -34.57
CA GLU A 53 -5.75 -47.86 -34.71
C GLU A 53 -6.36 -48.16 -36.10
N VAL A 54 -5.89 -49.23 -36.76
CA VAL A 54 -6.41 -49.73 -38.04
C VAL A 54 -7.45 -50.82 -37.76
N VAL A 55 -8.63 -50.72 -38.36
CA VAL A 55 -9.61 -51.81 -38.47
C VAL A 55 -9.95 -52.03 -39.95
N ASP A 56 -9.63 -53.23 -40.43
CA ASP A 56 -9.98 -53.75 -41.75
C ASP A 56 -11.50 -53.89 -41.94
N GLY A 57 -11.97 -53.48 -43.12
CA GLY A 57 -13.35 -53.64 -43.56
C GLY A 57 -13.42 -53.71 -45.08
N ASP A 58 -13.62 -54.93 -45.58
CA ASP A 58 -13.87 -55.33 -46.97
C ASP A 58 -15.04 -54.55 -47.61
N LEU A 59 -14.95 -54.31 -48.93
CA LEU A 59 -16.02 -54.27 -49.96
C LEU A 59 -15.93 -53.13 -51.01
N VAL A 60 -15.77 -53.60 -52.26
CA VAL A 60 -16.36 -53.10 -53.54
C VAL A 60 -15.62 -52.00 -54.32
N ALA A 61 -15.09 -52.42 -55.47
CA ALA A 61 -14.69 -51.59 -56.59
C ALA A 61 -15.90 -51.03 -57.37
N ALA A 62 -15.88 -49.74 -57.68
CA ALA A 62 -16.69 -49.11 -58.72
C ALA A 62 -15.95 -47.87 -59.30
N PRO A 63 -16.22 -47.47 -60.56
CA PRO A 63 -15.28 -46.74 -61.41
C PRO A 63 -15.29 -45.21 -61.20
N THR A 64 -14.16 -44.61 -61.59
CA THR A 64 -13.77 -43.20 -61.56
C THR A 64 -14.79 -42.22 -62.18
N PRO A 65 -14.88 -40.99 -61.66
CA PRO A 65 -15.21 -39.82 -62.47
C PRO A 65 -13.97 -38.94 -62.71
N ALA A 66 -13.86 -38.47 -63.95
CA ALA A 66 -12.81 -37.62 -64.48
C ALA A 66 -12.56 -36.36 -63.62
N LYS A 67 -11.28 -36.05 -63.39
CA LYS A 67 -10.82 -34.76 -62.85
C LYS A 67 -11.13 -33.66 -63.87
N PRO A 68 -12.02 -32.70 -63.58
CA PRO A 68 -12.17 -31.53 -64.43
C PRO A 68 -10.90 -30.69 -64.32
N ALA A 69 -10.36 -30.24 -65.44
CA ALA A 69 -9.33 -29.22 -65.47
C ALA A 69 -9.85 -27.99 -64.69
N GLN A 70 -9.19 -27.61 -63.59
CA GLN A 70 -9.48 -26.39 -62.84
C GLN A 70 -8.51 -25.29 -63.31
N PRO A 71 -8.90 -24.42 -64.25
CA PRO A 71 -8.20 -23.17 -64.51
C PRO A 71 -8.51 -22.09 -63.46
N ALA A 72 -9.30 -22.40 -62.43
CA ALA A 72 -9.69 -21.46 -61.37
C ALA A 72 -8.64 -21.35 -60.25
N ASP A 73 -7.91 -22.42 -59.95
CA ASP A 73 -6.86 -22.43 -58.92
C ASP A 73 -5.66 -21.56 -59.34
N ASP A 74 -5.37 -21.46 -60.64
CA ASP A 74 -4.20 -20.75 -61.14
C ASP A 74 -4.29 -19.22 -60.99
N ALA A 75 -5.50 -18.65 -60.87
CA ALA A 75 -5.70 -17.22 -60.69
C ALA A 75 -5.59 -16.83 -59.22
N GLU A 76 -6.25 -17.57 -58.32
CA GLU A 76 -6.13 -17.36 -56.87
C GLU A 76 -4.70 -17.65 -56.37
N PHE A 77 -4.03 -18.68 -56.89
CA PHE A 77 -2.63 -18.93 -56.55
C PHE A 77 -1.70 -17.81 -57.01
N ARG A 78 -2.02 -17.13 -58.13
CA ARG A 78 -1.23 -15.98 -58.62
C ARG A 78 -1.39 -14.78 -57.71
N GLU A 79 -2.62 -14.44 -57.29
CA GLU A 79 -2.85 -13.37 -56.32
C GLU A 79 -2.17 -13.66 -54.98
N PHE A 80 -2.19 -14.91 -54.53
CA PHE A 80 -1.52 -15.30 -53.29
C PHE A 80 0.01 -15.16 -53.38
N GLN A 81 0.61 -15.51 -54.53
CA GLN A 81 2.04 -15.29 -54.76
C GLN A 81 2.41 -13.80 -54.80
N GLU A 82 1.56 -12.95 -55.37
CA GLU A 82 1.77 -11.50 -55.39
C GLU A 82 1.71 -10.91 -53.97
N PHE A 83 0.76 -11.37 -53.16
CA PHE A 83 0.64 -10.94 -51.77
C PHE A 83 1.85 -11.35 -50.92
N GLN A 84 2.39 -12.56 -51.15
CA GLN A 84 3.61 -13.00 -50.47
C GLN A 84 4.83 -12.16 -50.84
N ARG A 85 4.99 -11.80 -52.13
CA ARG A 85 6.07 -10.91 -52.58
C ARG A 85 5.97 -9.52 -51.95
N PHE A 86 4.75 -8.99 -51.80
CA PHE A 86 4.54 -7.70 -51.14
C PHE A 86 4.94 -7.73 -49.66
N LYS A 87 4.61 -8.80 -48.92
CA LYS A 87 5.05 -8.96 -47.53
C LYS A 87 6.57 -9.01 -47.42
N GLN A 88 7.22 -9.83 -48.26
CA GLN A 88 8.70 -9.89 -48.29
C GLN A 88 9.32 -8.54 -48.60
N PHE A 89 8.74 -7.76 -49.52
CA PHE A 89 9.26 -6.43 -49.85
C PHE A 89 9.12 -5.44 -48.68
N ARG A 90 8.00 -5.46 -47.94
CA ARG A 90 7.83 -4.64 -46.73
C ARG A 90 8.78 -5.03 -45.62
N GLU A 91 8.99 -6.32 -45.40
CA GLU A 91 9.95 -6.83 -44.42
C GLU A 91 11.39 -6.46 -44.81
N TRP A 92 11.72 -6.54 -46.10
CA TRP A 92 13.02 -6.10 -46.62
C TRP A 92 13.24 -4.59 -46.44
N GLN A 93 12.23 -3.75 -46.71
CA GLN A 93 12.31 -2.30 -46.45
C GLN A 93 12.49 -1.99 -44.96
N GLN A 94 11.80 -2.72 -44.08
CA GLN A 94 11.95 -2.57 -42.63
C GLN A 94 13.33 -3.04 -42.14
N ALA A 95 13.85 -4.12 -42.71
CA ALA A 95 15.17 -4.66 -42.36
C ALA A 95 16.33 -3.80 -42.88
N GLN A 96 16.13 -3.06 -43.98
CA GLN A 96 17.15 -2.15 -44.51
C GLN A 96 17.30 -0.83 -43.74
N GLY A 97 16.46 -0.56 -42.73
CA GLY A 97 16.68 0.53 -41.76
C GLY A 97 17.04 1.88 -42.40
N GLY A 98 16.33 2.26 -43.47
CA GLY A 98 16.75 3.31 -44.38
C GLY A 98 15.74 4.45 -44.50
N ASP A 99 16.16 5.60 -43.99
CA ASP A 99 15.67 6.95 -44.17
C ASP A 99 15.63 7.36 -45.68
N LEU A 100 14.72 6.78 -46.46
CA LEU A 100 14.39 7.26 -47.79
C LEU A 100 12.94 7.74 -47.82
N ALA A 101 12.84 9.07 -47.86
CA ALA A 101 11.63 9.85 -47.98
C ALA A 101 10.60 9.27 -48.95
N VAL A 102 9.46 8.85 -48.42
CA VAL A 102 8.17 9.09 -49.08
C VAL A 102 7.74 10.48 -48.58
N PRO A 103 7.50 11.49 -49.45
CA PRO A 103 6.91 12.73 -48.98
C PRO A 103 5.54 12.41 -48.37
N PRO A 104 5.25 12.87 -47.14
CA PRO A 104 4.00 12.54 -46.48
C PRO A 104 2.82 13.17 -47.25
N PRO A 105 1.65 12.51 -47.38
CA PRO A 105 0.42 13.27 -47.51
C PRO A 105 0.30 14.07 -46.20
N THR A 106 0.22 15.39 -46.35
CA THR A 106 0.08 16.37 -45.27
C THR A 106 -0.90 15.88 -44.21
N GLY A 107 -0.40 15.53 -43.02
CA GLY A 107 -1.21 15.29 -41.83
C GLY A 107 -1.10 13.89 -41.22
N ALA A 108 -0.02 13.58 -40.51
CA ALA A 108 -0.02 12.56 -39.46
C ALA A 108 1.17 12.77 -38.49
N GLN A 109 0.89 12.64 -37.19
CA GLN A 109 1.76 12.98 -36.06
C GLN A 109 2.94 12.00 -35.87
N PRO A 110 3.98 12.35 -35.09
CA PRO A 110 5.15 11.50 -34.87
C PRO A 110 4.80 10.25 -34.03
N ALA A 111 5.12 9.06 -34.55
CA ALA A 111 5.01 7.79 -33.83
C ALA A 111 6.26 7.56 -32.97
N GLU A 112 6.06 7.35 -31.67
CA GLU A 112 7.10 7.07 -30.67
C GLU A 112 7.73 5.67 -30.86
N GLN A 113 9.03 5.56 -30.58
CA GLN A 113 9.78 4.30 -30.70
C GLN A 113 9.58 3.36 -29.48
N PRO A 114 9.53 2.03 -29.67
CA PRO A 114 9.30 1.08 -28.59
C PRO A 114 10.56 0.84 -27.73
N LYS A 115 10.42 1.01 -26.40
CA LYS A 115 11.49 0.79 -25.40
C LYS A 115 11.66 -0.71 -25.07
N LYS A 116 12.91 -1.18 -25.01
CA LYS A 116 13.28 -2.54 -24.57
C LYS A 116 12.91 -2.79 -23.08
N PRO A 117 12.61 -4.04 -22.69
CA PRO A 117 12.05 -4.34 -21.38
C PRO A 117 13.11 -4.47 -20.28
N TRP A 118 13.03 -3.56 -19.32
CA TRP A 118 13.93 -3.31 -18.17
C TRP A 118 14.10 -4.44 -17.15
N TRP A 119 13.32 -5.52 -17.22
CA TRP A 119 13.32 -6.57 -16.19
C TRP A 119 14.47 -7.58 -16.32
N LYS A 120 15.09 -7.70 -17.49
CA LYS A 120 16.23 -8.62 -17.70
C LYS A 120 17.54 -8.12 -17.09
N THR A 121 17.71 -6.80 -16.97
CA THR A 121 18.86 -6.18 -16.30
C THR A 121 18.78 -6.31 -14.78
N ALA A 122 17.58 -6.36 -14.20
CA ALA A 122 17.38 -6.55 -12.76
C ALA A 122 17.78 -7.96 -12.27
N LEU A 123 17.57 -9.01 -13.07
CA LEU A 123 17.85 -10.39 -12.66
C LEU A 123 19.35 -10.74 -12.63
N GLY A 124 20.17 -10.04 -13.42
CA GLY A 124 21.63 -10.25 -13.50
C GLY A 124 22.40 -9.74 -12.28
N LEU A 125 21.89 -8.68 -11.63
CA LEU A 125 22.50 -8.12 -10.41
C LEU A 125 22.47 -9.12 -9.24
N LEU A 126 21.45 -9.97 -9.18
CA LEU A 126 21.25 -10.96 -8.11
C LEU A 126 22.33 -12.08 -8.09
N ARG A 127 23.10 -12.22 -9.18
CA ARG A 127 24.11 -13.29 -9.37
C ARG A 127 25.54 -12.86 -9.05
N TYR A 128 25.77 -11.64 -8.56
CA TYR A 128 27.10 -11.20 -8.14
C TYR A 128 27.46 -11.77 -6.75
N LYS A 129 28.68 -12.32 -6.62
CA LYS A 129 29.21 -12.88 -5.35
C LYS A 129 29.20 -11.85 -4.20
N PHE A 130 29.30 -10.57 -4.56
CA PHE A 130 29.12 -9.44 -3.65
C PHE A 130 27.67 -9.26 -3.21
N VAL A 131 26.70 -9.37 -4.13
CA VAL A 131 25.27 -9.28 -3.80
C VAL A 131 24.85 -10.42 -2.88
N ARG A 132 25.34 -11.65 -3.08
CA ARG A 132 25.11 -12.75 -2.13
C ARG A 132 25.68 -12.46 -0.74
N ARG A 133 26.89 -11.89 -0.64
CA ARG A 133 27.47 -11.47 0.65
C ARG A 133 26.70 -10.31 1.28
N LEU A 134 26.21 -9.37 0.47
CA LEU A 134 25.44 -8.21 0.91
C LEU A 134 24.05 -8.63 1.39
N ILE A 135 23.40 -9.59 0.71
CA ILE A 135 22.15 -10.23 1.15
C ILE A 135 22.37 -10.98 2.46
N TYR A 136 23.45 -11.76 2.61
CA TYR A 136 23.73 -12.42 3.89
C TYR A 136 23.99 -11.42 5.02
N LEU A 137 24.72 -10.34 4.74
CA LEU A 137 24.92 -9.25 5.71
C LEU A 137 23.60 -8.58 6.06
N LEU A 138 22.74 -8.29 5.08
CA LEU A 138 21.44 -7.68 5.28
C LEU A 138 20.54 -8.60 6.11
N VAL A 139 20.44 -9.88 5.77
CA VAL A 139 19.66 -10.88 6.53
C VAL A 139 20.22 -11.04 7.94
N LEU A 140 21.55 -11.05 8.11
CA LEU A 140 22.18 -11.09 9.42
C LEU A 140 21.81 -9.84 10.24
N LEU A 141 21.87 -8.65 9.64
CA LEU A 141 21.50 -7.38 10.28
C LEU A 141 20.02 -7.38 10.67
N LEU A 142 19.15 -7.92 9.81
CA LEU A 142 17.72 -8.05 10.04
C LEU A 142 17.43 -9.03 11.18
N LEU A 143 18.16 -10.15 11.26
CA LEU A 143 18.06 -11.09 12.37
C LEU A 143 18.61 -10.51 13.67
N LEU A 144 19.69 -9.72 13.63
CA LEU A 144 20.19 -9.00 14.80
C LEU A 144 19.21 -7.93 15.28
N ASN A 145 18.58 -7.19 14.36
CA ASN A 145 17.56 -6.20 14.68
C ASN A 145 16.32 -6.89 15.27
N TYR A 146 15.85 -7.98 14.66
CA TYR A 146 14.77 -8.80 15.20
C TYR A 146 15.10 -9.36 16.59
N ALA A 147 16.31 -9.87 16.79
CA ALA A 147 16.75 -10.34 18.11
C ALA A 147 16.86 -9.19 19.12
N TYR A 148 17.30 -8.01 18.68
CA TYR A 148 17.36 -6.82 19.52
C TYR A 148 15.95 -6.37 19.94
N ASP A 149 14.98 -6.34 19.03
CA ASP A 149 13.58 -6.03 19.36
C ASP A 149 12.95 -7.13 20.23
N TYR A 150 13.29 -8.40 20.00
CA TYR A 150 12.81 -9.52 20.83
C TYR A 150 13.36 -9.50 22.27
N TYR A 151 14.62 -9.08 22.47
CA TYR A 151 15.26 -9.06 23.80
C TYR A 151 15.20 -7.68 24.50
N PHE A 152 15.13 -6.58 23.75
CA PHE A 152 15.25 -5.20 24.25
C PHE A 152 14.19 -4.24 23.69
N GLY A 153 13.27 -4.70 22.84
CA GLY A 153 12.22 -3.89 22.19
C GLY A 153 11.08 -3.51 23.12
N SER A 154 11.41 -2.79 24.19
CA SER A 154 10.50 -1.90 24.89
C SER A 154 11.27 -0.64 25.29
N SER A 155 11.43 0.30 24.36
CA SER A 155 11.38 1.77 24.57
C SER A 155 11.94 2.56 23.38
N SER A 156 11.18 3.58 22.98
CA SER A 156 11.54 4.82 22.27
C SER A 156 12.12 4.77 20.85
N GLY A 157 11.23 4.89 19.86
CA GLY A 157 11.03 6.12 19.07
C GLY A 157 12.20 6.70 18.27
N GLY A 158 12.09 6.66 16.94
CA GLY A 158 12.86 7.55 16.06
C GLY A 158 12.80 7.15 14.58
N GLY A 159 11.80 7.63 13.84
CA GLY A 159 11.74 7.52 12.38
C GLY A 159 11.19 8.80 11.74
N ASN A 160 12.03 9.50 10.98
CA ASN A 160 11.71 10.75 10.29
C ASN A 160 10.59 10.57 9.25
N VAL A 161 9.59 11.46 9.26
CA VAL A 161 8.48 11.48 8.30
C VAL A 161 8.80 12.43 7.16
N THR A 162 8.71 11.94 5.93
CA THR A 162 8.60 12.76 4.71
C THR A 162 7.11 12.81 4.35
N GLU A 163 6.54 14.00 4.35
CA GLU A 163 5.14 14.26 3.95
C GLU A 163 4.88 13.83 2.50
N GLY A 164 3.82 13.05 2.29
CA GLY A 164 3.32 12.70 0.96
C GLY A 164 2.03 11.90 1.07
N GLY A 165 0.93 12.48 0.61
CA GLY A 165 -0.41 11.93 0.80
C GLY A 165 -0.70 10.64 0.04
N GLY A 166 -1.67 9.90 0.58
CA GLY A 166 -2.46 8.93 -0.17
C GLY A 166 -1.99 7.47 -0.05
N SER A 167 -2.89 6.67 0.51
CA SER A 167 -2.96 5.20 0.47
C SER A 167 -2.31 4.45 1.63
N ALA A 168 -3.15 3.62 2.25
CA ALA A 168 -2.83 2.49 3.14
C ALA A 168 -1.82 2.78 4.27
N LEU A 169 -2.35 3.22 5.42
CA LEU A 169 -1.66 3.04 6.70
C LEU A 169 -1.83 1.57 7.13
N GLU A 170 -0.98 0.72 6.57
CA GLU A 170 -0.35 -0.34 7.35
C GLU A 170 0.61 0.33 8.35
N ASP A 171 0.64 -0.22 9.57
CA ASP A 171 1.43 0.22 10.73
C ASP A 171 0.93 1.48 11.46
N ALA A 172 0.03 1.23 12.44
CA ALA A 172 -0.38 2.18 13.47
C ALA A 172 0.78 2.50 14.42
N ILE A 173 1.72 3.33 13.98
CA ILE A 173 2.59 4.09 14.90
C ILE A 173 1.72 5.19 15.52
N PRO A 174 1.83 5.48 16.84
CA PRO A 174 1.09 6.58 17.47
C PRO A 174 1.50 7.91 16.84
N VAL A 175 0.77 8.30 15.79
CA VAL A 175 0.80 9.63 15.24
C VAL A 175 0.30 10.53 16.36
N VAL A 176 1.19 11.37 16.88
CA VAL A 176 0.89 12.46 17.81
C VAL A 176 -0.38 13.16 17.30
N ALA A 177 -1.52 12.87 17.94
CA ALA A 177 -2.79 13.28 17.37
C ALA A 177 -2.90 14.80 17.47
N THR A 178 -2.87 15.49 16.32
CA THR A 178 -2.88 16.96 16.26
C THR A 178 -4.29 17.53 16.50
N SER A 179 -5.31 16.68 16.46
CA SER A 179 -6.69 17.06 16.76
C SER A 179 -7.48 15.97 17.51
N PRO A 180 -8.52 16.33 18.29
CA PRO A 180 -9.35 15.35 18.99
C PRO A 180 -10.03 14.35 18.05
N LYS A 181 -10.47 14.80 16.87
CA LYS A 181 -11.07 13.93 15.84
C LYS A 181 -10.08 12.91 15.30
N GLN A 182 -8.81 13.32 15.14
CA GLN A 182 -7.75 12.42 14.68
C GLN A 182 -7.44 11.36 15.73
N ALA A 183 -7.33 11.73 17.01
CA ALA A 183 -7.09 10.78 18.11
C ALA A 183 -8.16 9.68 18.15
N VAL A 184 -9.44 10.07 18.06
CA VAL A 184 -10.56 9.11 18.02
C VAL A 184 -10.49 8.27 16.73
N ARG A 185 -10.19 8.86 15.58
CA ARG A 185 -10.01 8.11 14.33
C ARG A 185 -8.87 7.10 14.44
N SER A 186 -7.78 7.42 15.14
CA SER A 186 -6.68 6.49 15.41
C SER A 186 -7.13 5.29 16.23
N VAL A 187 -8.03 5.47 17.21
CA VAL A 187 -8.62 4.35 17.96
C VAL A 187 -9.41 3.42 17.03
N TYR A 188 -10.29 3.97 16.19
CA TYR A 188 -11.04 3.16 15.22
C TYR A 188 -10.10 2.41 14.26
N ASN A 189 -8.99 3.04 13.85
CA ASN A 189 -7.99 2.40 13.00
C ASN A 189 -7.20 1.29 13.71
N GLY A 190 -6.81 1.50 14.97
CA GLY A 190 -6.17 0.47 15.77
C GLY A 190 -7.08 -0.73 15.96
N LEU A 191 -8.34 -0.50 16.36
CA LEU A 191 -9.31 -1.57 16.66
C LEU A 191 -9.66 -2.47 15.48
N ARG A 192 -9.54 -2.00 14.24
CA ARG A 192 -9.79 -2.82 13.03
C ARG A 192 -8.55 -3.53 12.50
N SER A 193 -7.37 -3.21 13.01
CA SER A 193 -6.12 -3.78 12.52
C SER A 193 -5.99 -5.26 12.92
N ASP A 194 -5.00 -5.95 12.36
CA ASP A 194 -4.67 -7.33 12.76
C ASP A 194 -4.14 -7.40 14.21
N SER A 195 -3.75 -6.25 14.79
CA SER A 195 -3.29 -6.11 16.17
C SER A 195 -4.15 -5.06 16.92
N PRO A 196 -5.41 -5.38 17.28
CA PRO A 196 -6.33 -4.41 17.87
C PRO A 196 -5.86 -3.82 19.21
N GLU A 197 -4.98 -4.50 19.93
CA GLU A 197 -4.35 -4.03 21.16
C GLU A 197 -3.52 -2.75 20.99
N THR A 198 -3.07 -2.45 19.77
CA THR A 198 -2.37 -1.20 19.47
C THR A 198 -3.25 0.02 19.78
N ALA A 199 -4.57 -0.10 19.68
CA ALA A 199 -5.50 0.96 20.06
C ALA A 199 -5.39 1.33 21.55
N CYS A 200 -5.03 0.39 22.42
CA CYS A 200 -4.87 0.63 23.86
C CYS A 200 -3.73 1.61 24.17
N THR A 201 -2.73 1.72 23.30
CA THR A 201 -1.62 2.67 23.48
C THR A 201 -2.04 4.14 23.34
N LEU A 202 -3.22 4.40 22.78
CA LEU A 202 -3.79 5.74 22.61
C LEU A 202 -4.53 6.24 23.86
N PHE A 203 -4.74 5.36 24.83
CA PHE A 203 -5.41 5.66 26.08
C PHE A 203 -4.40 5.78 27.22
N SER A 204 -4.68 6.69 28.14
CA SER A 204 -4.04 6.72 29.44
C SER A 204 -4.35 5.43 30.21
N ALA A 205 -3.60 5.13 31.28
CA ALA A 205 -3.87 3.96 32.12
C ALA A 205 -5.32 3.94 32.65
N GLU A 206 -5.85 5.09 33.04
CA GLU A 206 -7.24 5.24 33.47
C GLU A 206 -8.22 4.98 32.31
N GLY A 207 -7.95 5.55 31.14
CA GLY A 207 -8.76 5.33 29.94
C GLY A 207 -8.82 3.86 29.53
N GLN A 208 -7.70 3.12 29.63
CA GLN A 208 -7.63 1.68 29.35
C GLN A 208 -8.50 0.87 30.31
N HIS A 209 -8.44 1.17 31.61
CA HIS A 209 -9.27 0.51 32.62
C HIS A 209 -10.77 0.78 32.40
N GLN A 210 -11.11 2.02 32.06
CA GLN A 210 -12.50 2.38 31.75
C GLN A 210 -12.97 1.68 30.48
N PHE A 211 -12.19 1.69 29.40
CA PHE A 211 -12.52 0.97 28.17
C PHE A 211 -12.77 -0.52 28.41
N ALA A 212 -11.90 -1.19 29.17
CA ALA A 212 -12.08 -2.59 29.53
C ALA A 212 -13.40 -2.84 30.29
N ARG A 213 -13.66 -2.02 31.31
CA ARG A 213 -14.86 -2.13 32.15
C ARG A 213 -16.14 -1.93 31.36
N GLU A 214 -16.21 -0.89 30.52
CA GLU A 214 -17.40 -0.58 29.73
C GLU A 214 -17.71 -1.69 28.69
N HIS A 215 -16.69 -2.39 28.20
CA HIS A 215 -16.85 -3.55 27.30
C HIS A 215 -16.98 -4.89 28.03
N SER A 216 -17.06 -4.89 29.36
CA SER A 216 -17.14 -6.11 30.19
C SER A 216 -15.96 -7.07 29.97
N ALA A 217 -14.76 -6.53 29.72
CA ALA A 217 -13.54 -7.28 29.47
C ALA A 217 -12.56 -7.15 30.66
N PRO A 218 -11.65 -8.12 30.86
CA PRO A 218 -10.70 -8.08 31.97
C PRO A 218 -9.61 -7.00 31.83
N ASN A 219 -9.28 -6.60 30.60
CA ASN A 219 -8.28 -5.58 30.30
C ASN A 219 -8.54 -4.96 28.92
N CYS A 220 -7.81 -3.90 28.60
CA CYS A 220 -8.01 -3.18 27.35
C CYS A 220 -7.75 -4.06 26.12
N THR A 221 -6.73 -4.92 26.16
CA THR A 221 -6.40 -5.86 25.08
C THR A 221 -7.58 -6.78 24.76
N ALA A 222 -8.19 -7.39 25.79
CA ALA A 222 -9.35 -8.26 25.61
C ALA A 222 -10.57 -7.49 25.08
N ALA A 223 -10.80 -6.27 25.56
CA ALA A 223 -11.86 -5.41 25.02
C ALA A 223 -11.62 -5.05 23.54
N ALA A 224 -10.39 -4.73 23.18
CA ALA A 224 -10.02 -4.38 21.82
C ALA A 224 -10.24 -5.56 20.85
N GLN A 225 -9.83 -6.76 21.27
CA GLN A 225 -10.08 -8.00 20.52
C GLN A 225 -11.58 -8.30 20.39
N GLN A 226 -12.35 -8.12 21.46
CA GLN A 226 -13.80 -8.29 21.44
C GLN A 226 -14.48 -7.31 20.47
N VAL A 227 -14.06 -6.04 20.46
CA VAL A 227 -14.56 -5.04 19.50
C VAL A 227 -14.16 -5.42 18.08
N ASN A 228 -12.91 -5.81 17.85
CA ASN A 228 -12.40 -6.24 16.54
C ASN A 228 -13.23 -7.37 15.94
N SER A 229 -13.62 -8.36 16.75
CA SER A 229 -14.45 -9.49 16.32
C SER A 229 -15.85 -9.10 15.84
N GLN A 230 -16.32 -7.89 16.16
CA GLN A 230 -17.63 -7.37 15.76
C GLN A 230 -17.55 -6.45 14.52
N ILE A 231 -16.34 -6.19 14.01
CA ILE A 231 -16.12 -5.37 12.82
C ILE A 231 -16.38 -6.23 11.59
N THR A 232 -17.37 -5.86 10.79
CA THR A 232 -17.78 -6.55 9.57
C THR A 232 -17.17 -5.95 8.31
N ASP A 233 -16.81 -4.66 8.35
CA ASP A 233 -16.13 -3.96 7.27
C ASP A 233 -15.02 -3.07 7.86
N PRO A 234 -13.76 -3.55 7.86
CA PRO A 234 -12.62 -2.81 8.39
C PRO A 234 -12.42 -1.46 7.70
N GLY A 235 -12.63 -1.37 6.38
CA GLY A 235 -12.40 -0.15 5.61
C GLY A 235 -13.41 0.94 5.96
N ALA A 236 -14.68 0.56 6.11
CA ALA A 236 -15.73 1.47 6.56
C ALA A 236 -15.55 1.87 8.04
N TYR A 237 -15.17 0.93 8.90
CA TYR A 237 -14.98 1.16 10.33
C TYR A 237 -13.82 2.12 10.63
N ALA A 238 -12.77 2.08 9.81
CA ALA A 238 -11.63 3.00 9.85
C ALA A 238 -12.00 4.48 9.74
N ASN A 239 -13.17 4.75 9.16
CA ASN A 239 -13.54 6.06 8.64
C ASN A 239 -14.84 6.59 9.24
N PRO A 240 -14.93 6.77 10.57
CA PRO A 240 -16.10 7.35 11.19
C PRO A 240 -16.36 8.76 10.66
N LYS A 241 -17.64 9.10 10.45
CA LYS A 241 -18.07 10.45 10.08
C LYS A 241 -18.39 11.23 11.35
N PHE A 242 -17.89 12.45 11.42
CA PHE A 242 -18.03 13.33 12.58
C PHE A 242 -19.02 14.46 12.27
N GLY A 243 -20.01 14.66 13.14
CA GLY A 243 -20.89 15.84 13.11
C GLY A 243 -20.13 17.15 13.34
N GLN A 244 -20.79 18.28 13.06
CA GLN A 244 -20.18 19.61 13.21
C GLN A 244 -19.89 19.97 14.68
N ASP A 245 -20.64 19.39 15.60
CA ASP A 245 -20.67 19.63 17.04
C ASP A 245 -20.27 18.39 17.85
N VAL A 246 -19.42 17.53 17.27
CA VAL A 246 -18.94 16.32 17.93
C VAL A 246 -17.98 16.60 19.10
N ILE A 247 -17.29 17.74 19.05
CA ILE A 247 -16.40 18.19 20.12
C ILE A 247 -17.22 19.05 21.07
N TYR A 248 -17.35 18.61 22.31
CA TYR A 248 -18.02 19.32 23.39
C TYR A 248 -16.99 19.86 24.38
N GLY A 249 -17.14 21.13 24.74
CA GLY A 249 -16.17 21.89 25.53
C GLY A 249 -15.45 22.96 24.69
N ASP A 250 -14.61 23.75 25.36
CA ASP A 250 -13.80 24.78 24.70
C ASP A 250 -12.60 24.11 23.98
N PRO A 251 -12.43 24.29 22.66
CA PRO A 251 -11.30 23.73 21.91
C PRO A 251 -9.93 24.22 22.40
N SER A 252 -9.88 25.35 23.11
CA SER A 252 -8.67 25.91 23.71
C SER A 252 -8.40 25.39 25.12
N ALA A 253 -9.35 24.67 25.73
CA ALA A 253 -9.17 24.06 27.03
C ALA A 253 -8.18 22.89 26.99
N ALA A 254 -7.66 22.55 28.17
CA ALA A 254 -6.81 21.39 28.35
C ALA A 254 -7.56 20.06 28.19
N GLU A 255 -8.90 20.07 28.26
CA GLU A 255 -9.72 18.87 28.16
C GLU A 255 -10.94 19.11 27.26
N VAL A 256 -11.26 18.14 26.42
CA VAL A 256 -12.44 18.16 25.53
C VAL A 256 -13.10 16.79 25.51
N LEU A 257 -14.40 16.78 25.18
CA LEU A 257 -15.18 15.56 25.01
C LEU A 257 -15.51 15.34 23.53
N VAL A 258 -15.33 14.13 23.03
CA VAL A 258 -15.83 13.71 21.71
C VAL A 258 -17.05 12.82 21.93
N LEU A 259 -18.22 13.37 21.63
CA LEU A 259 -19.51 12.76 21.92
C LEU A 259 -19.82 11.61 20.96
N HIS A 260 -20.06 10.41 21.48
CA HIS A 260 -20.35 9.24 20.64
C HIS A 260 -21.57 9.43 19.73
N CYS A 261 -22.58 10.15 20.20
CA CYS A 261 -23.86 10.31 19.54
C CYS A 261 -23.80 11.22 18.30
N ARG A 262 -22.69 11.96 18.15
CA ARG A 262 -22.37 12.78 16.96
C ARG A 262 -21.33 12.09 16.06
N VAL A 263 -20.99 10.83 16.33
CA VAL A 263 -20.14 9.98 15.49
C VAL A 263 -21.03 8.98 14.75
N GLN A 264 -20.89 8.92 13.43
CA GLN A 264 -21.53 7.89 12.61
C GLN A 264 -20.47 6.87 12.23
N VAL A 265 -20.73 5.62 12.59
CA VAL A 265 -19.85 4.47 12.33
C VAL A 265 -20.59 3.49 11.42
N THR A 266 -19.85 2.91 10.50
CA THR A 266 -20.31 1.86 9.58
C THR A 266 -19.32 0.72 9.61
N GLY A 267 -19.77 -0.53 9.46
CA GLY A 267 -18.87 -1.69 9.42
C GLY A 267 -18.46 -2.26 10.78
N GLY A 268 -19.10 -1.85 11.89
CA GLY A 268 -18.80 -2.38 13.22
C GLY A 268 -19.55 -1.67 14.34
N PRO A 269 -19.24 -1.98 15.62
CA PRO A 269 -19.94 -1.42 16.77
C PRO A 269 -19.58 0.06 17.00
N LEU A 270 -20.57 0.87 17.39
CA LEU A 270 -20.31 2.25 17.80
C LEU A 270 -19.54 2.26 19.12
N LEU A 271 -18.49 3.07 19.23
CA LEU A 271 -17.76 3.28 20.49
C LEU A 271 -18.42 4.39 21.32
N GLY A 272 -18.11 4.42 22.62
CA GLY A 272 -18.54 5.45 23.56
C GLY A 272 -17.88 6.83 23.38
N THR A 273 -18.16 7.71 24.35
CA THR A 273 -17.63 9.07 24.42
C THR A 273 -16.19 9.04 24.91
N PHE A 274 -15.34 9.82 24.25
CA PHE A 274 -13.93 9.95 24.61
C PHE A 274 -13.70 11.29 25.29
N LYS A 275 -13.06 11.28 26.46
CA LYS A 275 -12.46 12.48 27.03
C LYS A 275 -11.01 12.52 26.62
N LEU A 276 -10.59 13.65 26.06
CA LEU A 276 -9.22 13.86 25.65
C LEU A 276 -8.59 14.99 26.45
N SER A 277 -7.35 14.79 26.86
CA SER A 277 -6.53 15.80 27.51
C SER A 277 -5.39 16.21 26.59
N ARG A 278 -5.09 17.50 26.57
CA ARG A 278 -3.97 18.07 25.84
C ARG A 278 -2.70 17.89 26.68
N GLN A 279 -1.72 17.23 26.08
CA GLN A 279 -0.40 17.02 26.66
C GLN A 279 0.48 18.26 26.51
N THR A 280 1.61 18.27 27.23
CA THR A 280 2.57 19.39 27.23
C THR A 280 3.25 19.61 25.88
N ASP A 281 3.38 18.56 25.07
CA ASP A 281 3.86 18.61 23.69
C ASP A 281 2.79 19.07 22.69
N GLY A 282 1.57 19.37 23.17
CA GLY A 282 0.44 19.80 22.37
C GLY A 282 -0.38 18.66 21.75
N SER A 283 -0.02 17.40 22.03
CA SER A 283 -0.73 16.20 21.57
C SER A 283 -2.01 15.94 22.34
N TRP A 284 -2.92 15.16 21.77
CA TRP A 284 -4.15 14.72 22.45
C TRP A 284 -4.05 13.26 22.85
N GLU A 285 -4.19 13.00 24.15
CA GLU A 285 -4.31 11.64 24.71
C GLU A 285 -5.75 11.41 25.17
N ILE A 286 -6.23 10.16 25.09
CA ILE A 286 -7.54 9.80 25.61
C ILE A 286 -7.42 9.50 27.11
N SER A 287 -7.85 10.45 27.92
CA SER A 287 -7.73 10.38 29.38
C SER A 287 -8.86 9.60 30.05
N ALA A 288 -10.05 9.53 29.43
CA ALA A 288 -11.18 8.77 29.94
C ALA A 288 -12.11 8.29 28.82
N TYR A 289 -12.87 7.24 29.11
CA TYR A 289 -13.82 6.59 28.21
C TYR A 289 -15.13 6.26 28.94
N SER A 290 -16.26 6.47 28.27
CA SER A 290 -17.58 6.10 28.80
C SER A 290 -18.50 5.63 27.69
N PHE A 291 -19.15 4.49 27.85
CA PHE A 291 -20.15 3.98 26.91
C PHE A 291 -21.55 4.52 27.21
N GLN A 292 -21.71 5.38 28.21
CA GLN A 292 -23.03 5.87 28.61
C GLN A 292 -23.72 6.54 27.43
N THR A 293 -24.84 5.93 27.03
CA THR A 293 -25.80 6.43 26.03
C THR A 293 -26.60 7.61 26.60
N SER A 294 -25.94 8.53 27.29
CA SER A 294 -26.57 9.78 27.69
C SER A 294 -26.90 10.54 26.41
N ALA A 295 -28.17 10.95 26.26
CA ALA A 295 -28.62 11.79 25.17
C ALA A 295 -27.59 12.90 24.91
N CYS A 296 -27.32 13.19 23.63
CA CYS A 296 -26.41 14.28 23.29
C CYS A 296 -26.84 15.54 24.05
N PRO A 297 -25.93 16.22 24.78
CA PRO A 297 -26.26 17.55 25.27
C PRO A 297 -26.68 18.41 24.06
N ASN A 298 -27.84 19.05 24.17
CA ASN A 298 -28.36 19.97 23.16
C ASN A 298 -27.62 21.31 23.20
#